data_AF-A0A2W2FL20-F1
#
_entry.id   AF-A0A2W2FL20-F1
#
_cell.length_a   1.000
_cell.length_b   1.000
_cell.length_c   1.000
_cell.angle_alpha   90.00
_cell.angle_beta   90.00
_cell.angle_gamma   90.00
#
_symmetry.space_group_name_H-M   'P 1'
#
loop_
_entity.id
_entity.type
_entity.pdbx_description
1 polymer ?
#
loop_
_entity_poly.entity_id
_entity_poly.type
_entity_poly.pdbx_seq_one_letter_code
_entity_poly.pdbx_strand_id
1 'polypeptide(L)'
;MAAGRGRYELHFRRPYRLSRIGLSLRPGHPAGARVYVSADGRSWGEPVVTIHERTDHAMRYDAIGRTARHVRIVTEPTRDCDPEIGASCSMLNEVELYS
;
A
#
# COMPACT_ATOMS: atom_id res chain seq x y z
N MET A 1 -11.36 11.97 -12.25
CA MET A 1 -12.13 10.92 -11.58
C MET A 1 -11.15 9.93 -10.97
N ALA A 2 -11.27 9.62 -9.67
CA ALA A 2 -10.32 8.81 -8.90
C ALA A 2 -10.54 7.28 -9.08
N ALA A 3 -10.90 6.86 -10.29
CA ALA A 3 -11.35 5.49 -10.59
C ALA A 3 -10.21 4.47 -10.78
N GLY A 4 -8.96 4.92 -10.65
CA GLY A 4 -7.76 4.12 -10.91
C GLY A 4 -7.07 3.61 -9.65
N ARG A 5 -6.06 2.77 -9.87
CA ARG A 5 -5.12 2.37 -8.81
C ARG A 5 -4.47 3.60 -8.17
N GLY A 6 -4.42 3.64 -6.86
CA GLY A 6 -3.63 4.62 -6.13
C GLY A 6 -2.16 4.19 -6.14
N ARG A 7 -1.25 5.15 -6.27
CA ARG A 7 0.20 4.89 -6.18
C ARG A 7 0.82 5.85 -5.17
N TYR A 8 1.33 5.28 -4.08
CA TYR A 8 2.01 6.01 -3.02
C TYR A 8 3.47 5.59 -2.99
N GLU A 9 4.40 6.56 -2.99
CA GLU A 9 5.83 6.29 -2.94
C GLU A 9 6.46 7.02 -1.75
N LEU A 10 7.20 6.26 -0.94
CA LEU A 10 7.94 6.75 0.21
C LEU A 10 9.42 6.70 -0.15
N HIS A 11 10.11 7.84 -0.02
CA HIS A 11 11.54 7.95 -0.33
C HIS A 11 12.33 8.30 0.93
N PHE A 12 13.25 7.43 1.32
CA PHE A 12 14.09 7.64 2.49
C PHE A 12 15.41 8.29 2.11
N ARG A 13 15.94 9.11 3.03
CA ARG A 13 17.25 9.76 2.84
C ARG A 13 18.37 8.73 2.70
N ARG A 14 18.30 7.62 3.44
CA ARG A 14 19.26 6.51 3.44
C ARG A 14 18.51 5.16 3.39
N PRO A 15 19.19 4.05 3.06
CA PRO A 15 18.60 2.72 3.16
C PRO A 15 18.26 2.33 4.61
N TYR A 16 17.14 1.65 4.80
CA TYR A 16 16.68 1.08 6.07
C TYR A 16 16.42 -0.41 5.92
N ARG A 17 16.69 -1.20 6.98
CA ARG A 17 16.31 -2.63 7.04
C ARG A 17 14.88 -2.74 7.53
N LEU A 18 13.94 -2.62 6.60
CA LEU A 18 12.50 -2.66 6.91
C LEU A 18 12.11 -4.05 7.42
N SER A 19 11.57 -4.09 8.63
CA SER A 19 11.12 -5.33 9.26
C SER A 19 9.65 -5.62 8.95
N ARG A 20 8.78 -4.61 9.06
CA ARG A 20 7.33 -4.73 8.87
C ARG A 20 6.72 -3.47 8.24
N ILE A 21 5.57 -3.66 7.62
CA ILE A 21 4.67 -2.58 7.18
C ILE A 21 3.28 -2.80 7.77
N GLY A 22 2.70 -1.75 8.33
CA GLY A 22 1.29 -1.67 8.68
C GLY A 22 0.52 -0.99 7.56
N LEU A 23 -0.57 -1.59 7.08
CA LEU A 23 -1.50 -0.96 6.15
C LEU A 23 -2.93 -0.97 6.70
N SER A 24 -3.53 0.21 6.77
CA SER A 24 -4.97 0.41 6.91
C SER A 24 -5.51 0.88 5.56
N LEU A 25 -6.25 0.01 4.85
CA LEU A 25 -6.72 0.26 3.49
C LEU A 25 -8.04 1.04 3.52
N ARG A 26 -9.16 0.39 3.18
CA ARG A 26 -10.50 0.97 3.22
C ARG A 26 -11.26 0.39 4.42
N PRO A 27 -11.48 1.14 5.50
CA PRO A 27 -12.13 0.64 6.70
C PRO A 27 -13.52 0.06 6.40
N GLY A 28 -13.76 -1.21 6.77
CA GLY A 28 -15.05 -1.86 6.62
C GLY A 28 -15.42 -2.31 5.20
N HIS A 29 -14.50 -2.20 4.23
CA HIS A 29 -14.75 -2.64 2.86
C HIS A 29 -13.60 -3.48 2.32
N PRO A 30 -13.86 -4.42 1.38
CA PRO A 30 -12.81 -5.17 0.72
C PRO A 30 -11.86 -4.26 -0.04
N ALA A 31 -10.56 -4.39 0.22
CA ALA A 31 -9.52 -3.65 -0.46
C ALA A 31 -8.28 -4.50 -0.72
N GLY A 32 -7.58 -4.18 -1.80
CA GLY A 32 -6.34 -4.85 -2.20
C GLY A 32 -5.19 -3.86 -2.31
N ALA A 33 -3.97 -4.36 -2.07
CA ALA A 33 -2.76 -3.58 -2.28
C ALA A 33 -1.56 -4.46 -2.60
N ARG A 34 -0.59 -3.89 -3.30
CA ARG A 34 0.72 -4.48 -3.54
C ARG A 34 1.81 -3.55 -3.05
N VAL A 35 2.74 -4.08 -2.27
CA VAL A 35 3.87 -3.33 -1.71
C VAL A 35 5.13 -3.77 -2.43
N TYR A 36 5.91 -2.79 -2.88
CA TYR A 36 7.19 -2.98 -3.54
C TYR A 36 8.26 -2.23 -2.76
N VAL A 37 9.49 -2.72 -2.84
CA VAL A 37 10.66 -2.05 -2.26
C VAL A 37 11.73 -1.88 -3.32
N SER A 38 12.52 -0.82 -3.20
CA SER A 38 13.57 -0.52 -4.16
C SER A 38 14.78 0.16 -3.49
N ALA A 39 15.96 -0.11 -4.03
CA ALA A 39 17.20 0.58 -3.66
C ALA A 39 17.41 1.88 -4.44
N ASP A 40 16.88 1.97 -5.68
CA ASP A 40 17.15 3.04 -6.64
C ASP A 40 15.92 3.89 -7.01
N GLY A 41 14.71 3.44 -6.64
CA GLY A 41 13.43 4.09 -6.95
C GLY A 41 12.97 3.88 -8.40
N ARG A 42 13.70 3.11 -9.20
CA ARG A 42 13.44 2.86 -10.62
C ARG A 42 13.08 1.41 -10.87
N SER A 43 13.81 0.50 -10.23
CA SER A 43 13.66 -0.95 -10.33
C SER A 43 12.94 -1.45 -9.09
N TRP A 44 11.79 -2.09 -9.25
CA TRP A 44 10.90 -2.45 -8.14
C TRP A 44 10.67 -3.96 -7.96
N GLY A 45 10.99 -4.76 -8.97
CA GLY A 45 10.84 -6.21 -8.93
C GLY A 45 9.40 -6.67 -8.64
N GLU A 46 9.29 -7.87 -8.06
CA GLU A 46 8.04 -8.45 -7.58
C GLU A 46 7.59 -7.80 -6.26
N PRO A 47 6.28 -7.77 -5.98
CA PRO A 47 5.78 -7.24 -4.71
C PRO A 47 6.29 -8.08 -3.54
N VAL A 48 6.72 -7.41 -2.47
CA VAL A 48 7.10 -8.05 -1.20
C VAL A 48 5.89 -8.38 -0.33
N VAL A 49 4.76 -7.72 -0.57
CA VAL A 49 3.46 -8.00 0.07
C VAL A 49 2.37 -7.86 -0.98
N THR A 50 1.46 -8.83 -1.02
CA THR A 50 0.24 -8.79 -1.84
C THR A 50 -0.96 -9.06 -0.95
N ILE A 51 -1.91 -8.13 -0.96
CA ILE A 51 -3.17 -8.20 -0.21
C ILE A 51 -4.31 -8.30 -1.22
N HIS A 52 -5.15 -9.31 -1.06
CA HIS A 52 -6.35 -9.54 -1.87
C HIS A 52 -7.60 -9.37 -1.00
N GLU A 53 -8.51 -8.49 -1.43
CA GLU A 53 -9.88 -8.34 -0.91
C GLU A 53 -10.00 -8.37 0.63
N ARG A 54 -9.05 -7.74 1.32
CA ARG A 54 -9.01 -7.74 2.78
C ARG A 54 -9.98 -6.70 3.31
N THR A 55 -10.86 -7.12 4.22
CA THR A 55 -11.80 -6.25 4.93
C THR A 55 -11.36 -6.13 6.37
N ASP A 56 -10.93 -4.94 6.77
CA ASP A 56 -10.52 -4.64 8.13
C ASP A 56 -11.07 -3.30 8.59
N HIS A 57 -11.21 -3.13 9.91
CA HIS A 57 -11.49 -1.84 10.53
C HIS A 57 -10.24 -1.24 11.23
N ALA A 58 -9.10 -1.92 11.13
CA ALA A 58 -7.88 -1.58 11.85
C ALA A 58 -6.63 -1.90 11.02
N MET A 59 -5.50 -1.36 11.48
CA MET A 59 -4.17 -1.61 10.91
C MET A 59 -3.83 -3.11 10.91
N ARG A 60 -3.30 -3.61 9.79
CA ARG A 60 -2.72 -4.96 9.69
C ARG A 60 -1.27 -4.89 9.27
N TYR A 61 -0.48 -5.79 9.83
CA TYR A 61 0.97 -5.81 9.65
C TYR A 61 1.43 -7.00 8.84
N ASP A 62 2.32 -6.74 7.89
CA ASP A 62 2.96 -7.72 7.04
C ASP A 62 4.49 -7.63 7.20
N ALA A 63 5.16 -8.78 7.17
CA ALA A 63 6.61 -8.83 7.27
C ALA A 63 7.26 -8.42 5.93
N ILE A 64 8.32 -7.62 6.00
CA ILE A 64 9.13 -7.25 4.82
C ILE A 64 10.48 -7.97 4.87
N GLY A 65 11.27 -7.72 5.91
CA GLY A 65 12.60 -8.33 6.06
C GLY A 65 13.56 -8.01 4.91
N ARG A 66 13.57 -6.77 4.42
CA ARG A 66 14.38 -6.31 3.28
C ARG A 66 15.01 -4.94 3.57
N THR A 67 16.23 -4.74 3.07
CA THR A 67 16.83 -3.40 3.04
C THR A 67 16.33 -2.64 1.82
N ALA A 68 15.84 -1.43 2.02
CA ALA A 68 15.29 -0.59 0.95
C ALA A 68 15.50 0.90 1.24
N ARG A 69 15.52 1.70 0.17
CA ARG A 69 15.50 3.17 0.24
C ARG A 69 14.16 3.75 -0.21
N HIS A 70 13.38 2.97 -0.95
CA HIS A 70 12.11 3.36 -1.50
C HIS A 70 11.07 2.28 -1.25
N VAL A 71 9.84 2.69 -0.95
CA VAL A 71 8.68 1.81 -0.83
C VAL A 71 7.59 2.35 -1.74
N ARG A 72 6.95 1.47 -2.51
CA ARG A 72 5.78 1.81 -3.32
C ARG A 72 4.61 0.96 -2.87
N ILE A 73 3.48 1.60 -2.66
CA ILE A 73 2.21 0.94 -2.35
C ILE A 73 1.26 1.24 -3.50
N VAL A 74 0.75 0.19 -4.13
CA VAL A 74 -0.24 0.28 -5.20
C VAL A 74 -1.55 -0.28 -4.66
N THR A 75 -2.56 0.58 -4.48
CA THR A 75 -3.89 0.16 -4.07
C THR A 75 -4.71 -0.25 -5.28
N GLU A 76 -5.48 -1.33 -5.16
CA GLU A 76 -6.41 -1.75 -6.20
C GLU A 76 -7.71 -0.92 -6.12
N PRO A 77 -8.41 -0.72 -7.25
CA PRO A 77 -9.72 -0.09 -7.23
C PRO A 77 -10.73 -0.93 -6.45
N THR A 78 -11.51 -0.28 -5.61
CA THR A 78 -12.65 -0.83 -4.89
C THR A 78 -13.96 -0.32 -5.48
N ARG A 79 -15.04 -1.10 -5.29
CA ARG A 79 -16.40 -0.73 -5.67
C ARG A 79 -17.14 -0.08 -4.51
N ASP A 80 -18.36 0.38 -4.77
CA ASP A 80 -19.30 0.88 -3.75
C ASP A 80 -18.71 2.04 -2.95
N CYS A 81 -18.01 2.95 -3.64
CA CYS A 81 -17.50 4.18 -3.07
C CYS A 81 -18.61 5.24 -3.02
N ASP A 82 -18.43 6.25 -2.17
CA ASP A 82 -19.41 7.32 -2.04
C ASP A 82 -19.67 7.99 -3.41
N PRO A 83 -20.94 8.29 -3.74
CA PRO A 83 -21.29 8.85 -5.06
C PRO A 83 -20.51 10.10 -5.44
N GLU A 84 -20.11 10.91 -4.45
CA GLU A 84 -19.30 12.12 -4.65
C GLU A 84 -17.85 11.82 -5.11
N ILE A 85 -17.33 10.63 -4.82
CA ILE A 85 -16.00 10.18 -5.25
C ILE A 85 -16.06 9.53 -6.64
N GLY A 86 -17.13 8.76 -6.89
CA GLY A 86 -17.41 8.08 -8.15
C GLY A 86 -17.62 6.57 -7.98
N ALA A 87 -17.96 5.90 -9.09
CA ALA A 87 -18.32 4.47 -9.10
C ALA A 87 -17.19 3.52 -8.64
N SER A 88 -15.95 3.98 -8.65
CA SER A 88 -14.82 3.29 -8.04
C SER A 88 -13.84 4.29 -7.41
N CYS A 89 -13.11 3.81 -6.42
CA CYS A 89 -12.08 4.57 -5.72
C CYS A 89 -10.95 3.64 -5.31
N SER A 90 -9.82 4.19 -4.89
CA SER A 90 -8.78 3.42 -4.21
C SER A 90 -8.36 4.21 -2.98
N MET A 91 -8.23 3.51 -1.84
CA MET A 91 -8.01 4.16 -0.55
C MET A 91 -6.88 3.46 0.22
N LEU A 92 -5.98 4.30 0.73
CA LEU A 92 -5.02 3.96 1.77
C LEU A 92 -5.27 4.95 2.90
N ASN A 93 -5.92 4.49 3.97
CA ASN A 93 -6.18 5.33 5.14
C ASN A 93 -4.91 5.66 5.89
N GLU A 94 -4.05 4.66 6.12
CA GLU A 94 -2.83 4.83 6.90
C GLU A 94 -1.75 3.82 6.51
N VAL A 95 -0.49 4.24 6.66
CA VAL A 95 0.70 3.41 6.51
C VAL A 95 1.66 3.61 7.67
N GLU A 96 2.14 2.51 8.24
CA GLU A 96 3.20 2.49 9.25
C GLU A 96 4.38 1.65 8.76
N LEU A 97 5.62 2.09 8.99
CA LEU A 97 6.82 1.35 8.62
C LEU A 97 7.76 1.19 9.80
N TYR A 98 8.31 -0.01 9.94
CA TYR A 98 9.23 -0.37 11.01
C TYR A 98 10.57 -0.80 10.43
N SER A 99 11.66 -0.36 11.06
CA SER A 99 13.05 -0.69 10.70
C SER A 99 13.85 -1.10 11.92
#